data_AF-A0A8T2NJD3-F1
#
_entry.id   AF-A0A8T2NJD3-F1
#
_cell.length_a   1.000
_cell.length_b   1.000
_cell.length_c   1.000
_cell.angle_alpha   90.00
_cell.angle_beta   90.00
_cell.angle_gamma   90.00
#
_symmetry.space_group_name_H-M   'P 1'
#
loop_
_entity.id
_entity.type
_entity.pdbx_description
1 polymer ?
#
loop_
_entity_poly.entity_id
_entity_poly.type
_entity_poly.pdbx_seq_one_letter_code
_entity_poly.pdbx_strand_id
1 'polypeptide(L)' 'MEDLDEDIQVTQSQQNFICPLTQVEMVNPVKNKKCNHRYDHDAVLAMIRNRHSQEKKFR' A
#
# COMPACT_ATOMS: atom_id res chain seq x y z
N MET A 1 -1.11 -39.21 20.19
CA MET A 1 -1.24 -38.02 19.36
C MET A 1 -0.59 -36.94 20.18
N GLU A 2 0.72 -36.79 20.00
CA GLU A 2 1.50 -35.74 20.68
C GLU A 2 1.22 -34.45 19.92
N ASP A 3 0.53 -33.54 20.60
CA ASP A 3 0.25 -32.19 20.14
C ASP A 3 1.57 -31.45 19.90
N LEU A 4 1.72 -30.94 18.68
CA LEU A 4 2.81 -30.09 18.22
C LEU A 4 2.71 -28.72 18.91
N ASP A 5 3.15 -28.61 20.16
CA ASP A 5 3.46 -27.31 20.76
C ASP A 5 4.84 -26.84 20.26
N GLU A 6 4.88 -26.44 18.98
CA GLU A 6 5.99 -25.65 18.44
C GLU A 6 5.84 -24.20 18.93
N ASP A 7 6.77 -23.74 19.76
CA ASP A 7 6.83 -22.37 20.27
C ASP A 7 6.80 -21.35 19.11
N ILE A 8 5.66 -20.69 18.92
CA ILE A 8 5.52 -19.61 17.92
C ILE A 8 6.30 -18.39 18.41
N GLN A 9 7.47 -18.15 17.83
CA GLN A 9 8.26 -16.96 18.10
C GLN A 9 7.68 -15.75 17.34
N VAL A 10 7.02 -14.84 18.07
CA VAL A 10 6.54 -13.58 17.51
C VAL A 10 7.73 -12.65 17.24
N THR A 11 8.00 -12.36 15.97
CA THR A 11 9.00 -11.36 15.57
C THR A 11 8.32 -10.02 15.28
N GLN A 12 8.98 -8.90 15.59
CA GLN A 12 8.42 -7.58 15.28
C GLN A 12 8.49 -7.34 13.77
N SER A 13 7.37 -7.47 13.07
CA SER A 13 7.22 -6.96 11.70
C SER A 13 6.73 -5.50 11.74
N GLN A 14 7.59 -4.54 11.42
CA GLN A 14 7.15 -3.15 11.21
C GLN A 14 6.45 -3.04 9.85
N GLN A 15 5.13 -3.24 9.82
CA GLN A 15 4.33 -2.88 8.66
C GLN A 15 3.89 -1.42 8.79
N ASN A 16 4.35 -0.57 7.87
CA ASN A 16 3.87 0.80 7.80
C ASN A 16 2.44 0.83 7.24
N PHE A 17 1.49 1.29 8.05
CA PHE A 17 0.09 1.47 7.65
C PHE A 17 -0.18 2.85 7.03
N ILE A 18 0.83 3.73 7.01
CA ILE A 18 0.71 5.07 6.45
C ILE A 18 0.94 5.06 4.94
N CYS A 19 0.04 5.67 4.19
CA CYS A 19 0.17 5.84 2.75
C CYS A 19 1.28 6.86 2.43
N PRO A 20 2.25 6.54 1.56
CA PRO A 20 3.33 7.47 1.20
C PRO A 20 2.87 8.67 0.36
N LEU A 21 1.65 8.64 -0.23
CA LEU A 21 1.10 9.75 -1.02
C LEU A 21 0.32 10.75 -0.17
N THR A 22 -0.46 10.27 0.79
CA THR A 22 -1.39 11.08 1.57
C THR A 22 -0.93 11.29 3.03
N GLN A 23 0.07 10.54 3.48
CA GLN A 23 0.60 10.56 4.86
C GLN A 23 -0.46 10.28 5.94
N VAL A 24 -1.56 9.64 5.55
CA VAL A 24 -2.61 9.14 6.46
C VAL A 24 -2.64 7.61 6.43
N GLU A 25 -3.34 7.02 7.39
CA GLU A 25 -3.54 5.57 7.44
C GLU A 25 -4.27 5.07 6.17
N MET A 26 -3.78 3.98 5.60
CA MET A 26 -4.39 3.32 4.44
C MET A 26 -5.65 2.58 4.88
N VAL A 27 -6.78 2.84 4.22
CA VAL A 27 -8.04 2.11 4.43
C VAL A 27 -8.12 0.92 3.49
N ASN A 28 -7.68 1.10 2.24
CA ASN A 28 -7.68 0.05 1.22
C ASN A 28 -6.29 -0.08 0.56
N PRO A 29 -5.34 -0.78 1.21
CA PRO A 29 -3.96 -0.86 0.73
C PRO A 29 -3.84 -1.70 -0.55
N VAL A 30 -3.30 -1.11 -1.61
CA VAL A 30 -3.00 -1.76 -2.89
C VAL A 30 -1.50 -1.77 -3.17
N LYS A 31 -1.02 -2.80 -3.87
CA LYS A 31 0.40 -2.98 -4.21
C LYS A 31 0.65 -2.82 -5.70
N ASN A 32 1.63 -1.99 -6.07
CA ASN A 32 2.09 -1.94 -7.46
C ASN A 32 2.86 -3.21 -7.83
N LYS A 33 2.45 -3.89 -8.91
CA LYS A 33 3.07 -5.16 -9.37
C LYS A 33 4.55 -5.02 -9.76
N LYS A 34 5.01 -3.84 -10.17
CA LYS A 34 6.38 -3.62 -10.66
C LYS A 34 7.35 -3.25 -9.55
N CYS A 35 6.97 -2.32 -8.67
CA CYS A 35 7.86 -1.78 -7.64
C CYS A 35 7.48 -2.19 -6.20
N ASN A 36 6.44 -3.00 -6.03
CA ASN A 36 5.96 -3.53 -4.74
C ASN A 36 5.60 -2.49 -3.66
N HIS A 37 5.59 -1.20 -3.98
CA HIS A 37 5.11 -0.15 -3.08
C HIS A 37 3.61 -0.30 -2.78
N ARG A 38 3.23 0.02 -1.54
CA ARG A 38 1.85 0.03 -1.07
C ARG A 38 1.32 1.46 -1.00
N TYR A 39 0.06 1.63 -1.40
CA TYR A 39 -0.66 2.90 -1.40
C TYR A 39 -2.09 2.68 -0.96
N ASP A 40 -2.78 3.72 -0.53
CA ASP A 40 -4.23 3.69 -0.47
C ASP A 40 -4.80 3.68 -1.91
N HIS A 41 -5.81 2.85 -2.15
CA HIS A 41 -6.47 2.68 -3.44
C HIS A 41 -6.94 4.01 -4.05
N ASP A 42 -7.59 4.85 -3.25
CA ASP A 42 -8.20 6.07 -3.77
C ASP A 42 -7.14 7.15 -4.03
N ALA A 43 -6.10 7.18 -3.18
CA ALA A 43 -4.94 8.04 -3.37
C ALA A 43 -4.22 7.76 -4.69
N VAL A 44 -3.93 6.48 -5.00
CA VAL A 44 -3.23 6.13 -6.25
C VAL A 44 -4.10 6.38 -7.49
N LEU A 45 -5.41 6.12 -7.41
CA LEU A 45 -6.33 6.40 -8.51
C LEU A 45 -6.49 7.91 -8.77
N ALA A 46 -6.51 8.73 -7.72
CA ALA A 46 -6.53 10.18 -7.87
C ALA A 46 -5.24 10.69 -8.54
N MET A 47 -4.08 10.19 -8.12
CA MET A 47 -2.78 10.54 -8.71
C MET A 47 -2.73 10.20 -10.21
N ILE A 48 -3.18 9.01 -10.61
CA ILE A 48 -3.22 8.58 -12.02
C ILE A 48 -4.15 9.47 -12.84
N ARG A 49 -5.37 9.73 -12.36
CA ARG A 49 -6.35 10.59 -13.03
C ARG A 49 -5.83 12.01 -13.21
N ASN A 50 -5.22 12.58 -12.16
CA ASN A 50 -4.67 13.92 -12.19
C ASN A 50 -3.57 14.04 -13.25
N ARG A 51 -2.67 13.06 -13.34
CA ARG A 51 -1.62 13.05 -14.38
C ARG A 51 -2.19 13.09 -15.79
N HIS A 52 -3.18 12.25 -16.10
CA HIS A 52 -3.85 12.27 -17.40
C HIS A 52 -4.58 13.58 -17.70
N SER A 53 -5.11 14.26 -16.67
CA SER A 53 -5.76 15.56 -16.85
C SER A 53 -4.77 16.68 -17.22
N GLN A 54 -3.53 16.63 -16.71
CA GLN A 54 -2.50 17.63 -17.01
C GLN A 54 -1.96 17.46 -18.43
N GLU A 55 -1.80 16.22 -18.90
CA GLU A 55 -1.37 15.95 -20.29
C GLU A 55 -2.34 16.54 -21.33
N LYS A 56 -3.65 16.59 -21.01
CA LYS A 56 -4.66 17.20 -21.89
C LYS A 56 -4.60 18.73 -21.95
N LYS A 57 -4.01 19.41 -20.96
CA LYS A 57 -3.91 20.88 -20.92
C LYS A 57 -2.73 21.43 -21.73
N PHE A 58 -1.74 20.59 -22.02
CA PHE A 58 -0.56 20.94 -22.81
C PHE A 58 -0.67 20.50 -24.29
N ARG A 59 -1.88 20.13 -24.74
CA ARG A 59 -2.19 19.76 -26.12
C ARG A 59 -3.04 20.85 -26.79
#